data_AF-A0A8T3RRY9-F1
#
_entry.id   AF-A0A8T3RRY9-F1
#
_cell.length_a   1.000
_cell.length_b   1.000
_cell.length_c   1.000
_cell.angle_alpha   90.00
_cell.angle_beta   90.00
_cell.angle_gamma   90.00
#
_symmetry.space_group_name_H-M   'P 1'
#
loop_
_entity.id
_entity.type
_entity.pdbx_description
1 polymer ?
#
loop_
_entity_poly.entity_id
_entity_poly.type
_entity_poly.pdbx_seq_one_letter_code
_entity_poly.pdbx_strand_id
1 'polypeptide(L)'
;MSYLALARKWRPRRFDEMVGQEHVLRALVNALDNERLHHAYLFAGTRGVGKTTIARIFAKCLNCERGVSATPCGECAACREIDEGRFVDLLEVDAASRTKVEDTRDLLDNVQYRPARGRYKVYLIDEVHMLSKHSFNALLKTLEEPPPHVKFLLATTDPQKLPVTVLSRCLQFSLKRLPLDLIEGRLREICAAESIAAEPAALAQLARAADGSLRDALSLLDQAVAYGGGQVTGDEVAAMLGSLDQAQLERFVDALCDDDGERLLQEVARIAEQVPDYAEVLDALATLLQRIALVQVVPDMESDERFDAETLRRLAGRLAPEETQLFYQIAILGRRDLGHAPDPRSGFEMTLLRMLAFRPAGATDATATVVRSRNRTERAEPAPATGDPRAAGGPGGSASGPQSDWTGLLARLELRGAVRQLAANSLCVRHEDDEWELLLDPEDAHLLTEQLRRRFLHALEAESGRPMRLKYRIGKMDGETMARRSARQADERLQAARASIDEDPNVRALKETFGARVQPESVKPVN
;
A
#
# COMPACT_ATOMS: atom_id res chain seq x y z
N MET A 1 -1.09 37.47 -6.74
CA MET A 1 -1.20 36.38 -7.74
C MET A 1 -1.19 35.07 -6.99
N SER A 2 -2.18 34.20 -7.19
CA SER A 2 -2.22 32.90 -6.51
C SER A 2 -1.01 32.06 -6.95
N TYR A 3 -0.14 31.69 -6.02
CA TYR A 3 0.95 30.75 -6.28
C TYR A 3 0.36 29.46 -6.88
N LEU A 4 0.84 29.08 -8.06
CA LEU A 4 0.40 27.90 -8.79
C LEU A 4 1.54 26.89 -8.71
N ALA A 5 1.29 25.73 -8.11
CA ALA A 5 2.29 24.66 -8.00
C ALA A 5 2.93 24.37 -9.37
N LEU A 6 4.24 24.13 -9.39
CA LEU A 6 5.04 23.85 -10.59
C LEU A 6 4.45 22.69 -11.39
N ALA A 7 3.97 21.65 -10.71
CA ALA A 7 3.31 20.49 -11.31
C ALA A 7 2.06 20.85 -12.16
N ARG A 8 1.40 21.97 -11.85
CA ARG A 8 0.24 22.49 -12.62
C ARG A 8 0.66 23.56 -13.61
N LYS A 9 1.62 24.43 -13.27
CA LYS A 9 2.14 25.49 -14.15
C LYS A 9 2.84 24.92 -15.39
N TRP A 10 3.68 23.91 -15.19
CA TRP A 10 4.51 23.27 -16.21
C TRP A 10 3.87 22.04 -16.84
N ARG A 11 2.55 21.86 -16.67
CA ARG A 11 1.83 20.76 -17.31
C ARG A 11 1.89 20.95 -18.84
N PRO A 12 2.43 19.98 -19.60
CA PRO A 12 2.52 20.07 -21.06
C PRO A 12 1.16 20.34 -21.70
N ARG A 13 1.14 21.26 -22.68
CA ARG A 13 -0.06 21.67 -23.44
C ARG A 13 -0.06 21.18 -24.88
N ARG A 14 1.09 20.69 -25.35
CA ARG A 14 1.35 20.15 -26.69
C ARG A 14 2.15 18.86 -26.60
N PHE A 15 2.08 18.01 -27.63
CA PHE A 15 2.84 16.77 -27.66
C PHE A 15 4.36 17.00 -27.66
N ASP A 16 4.83 18.10 -28.26
CA ASP A 16 6.26 18.44 -28.33
C ASP A 16 6.86 18.83 -26.97
N GLU A 17 6.02 19.23 -26.01
CA GLU A 17 6.43 19.59 -24.64
C GLU A 17 6.45 18.37 -23.70
N MET A 18 5.95 17.22 -24.16
CA MET A 18 5.94 16.00 -23.37
C MET A 18 7.35 15.40 -23.33
N VAL A 19 7.82 15.14 -22.11
CA VAL A 19 9.10 14.46 -21.91
C VAL A 19 8.90 12.95 -22.04
N GLY A 20 9.64 12.33 -22.96
CA GLY A 20 9.60 10.89 -23.21
C GLY A 20 8.30 10.39 -23.87
N GLN A 21 8.04 9.09 -23.76
CA GLN A 21 6.88 8.39 -24.35
C GLN A 21 6.76 8.46 -25.89
N GLU A 22 7.88 8.58 -26.58
CA GLU A 22 7.94 8.73 -28.05
C GLU A 22 7.11 7.69 -28.81
N HIS A 23 7.09 6.44 -28.33
CA HIS A 23 6.32 5.36 -28.94
C HIS A 23 4.80 5.60 -28.90
N VAL A 24 4.29 6.19 -27.82
CA VAL A 24 2.86 6.55 -27.69
C VAL A 24 2.56 7.79 -28.51
N LEU A 25 3.39 8.81 -28.41
CA LEU A 25 3.20 10.09 -29.11
C LEU A 25 3.17 9.87 -30.62
N ARG A 26 4.13 9.11 -31.16
CA ARG A 26 4.19 8.80 -32.60
C ARG A 26 2.93 8.09 -33.10
N ALA A 27 2.37 7.17 -32.31
CA ALA A 27 1.14 6.47 -32.67
C ALA A 27 -0.07 7.41 -32.67
N LEU A 28 -0.19 8.30 -31.68
CA LEU A 28 -1.28 9.29 -31.62
C LEU A 28 -1.18 10.34 -32.74
N VAL A 29 0.01 10.84 -33.02
CA VAL A 29 0.28 11.77 -34.13
C VAL A 29 -0.13 11.13 -35.45
N ASN A 30 0.32 9.91 -35.72
CA ASN A 30 -0.06 9.18 -36.93
C ASN A 30 -1.58 8.93 -37.02
N ALA A 31 -2.25 8.67 -35.90
CA ALA A 31 -3.70 8.46 -35.89
C ALA A 31 -4.48 9.74 -36.23
N LEU A 32 -3.99 10.91 -35.76
CA LEU A 32 -4.57 12.22 -36.08
C LEU A 32 -4.32 12.59 -37.54
N ASP A 33 -3.09 12.44 -38.03
CA ASP A 33 -2.70 12.86 -39.39
C ASP A 33 -3.35 12.00 -40.49
N ASN A 34 -3.63 10.73 -40.20
CA ASN A 34 -4.27 9.82 -41.14
C ASN A 34 -5.80 9.69 -40.93
N GLU A 35 -6.39 10.49 -40.03
CA GLU A 35 -7.81 10.44 -39.65
C GLU A 35 -8.30 9.04 -39.18
N ARG A 36 -7.39 8.19 -38.70
CA ARG A 36 -7.68 6.83 -38.21
C ARG A 36 -7.97 6.84 -36.72
N LEU A 37 -9.04 7.53 -36.34
CA LEU A 37 -9.40 7.73 -34.94
C LEU A 37 -10.22 6.57 -34.37
N HIS A 38 -9.64 5.80 -33.47
CA HIS A 38 -10.36 4.80 -32.68
C HIS A 38 -11.45 5.45 -31.81
N HIS A 39 -12.46 4.69 -31.40
CA HIS A 39 -13.54 5.19 -30.53
C HIS A 39 -13.14 5.22 -29.05
N ALA A 40 -12.22 4.34 -28.64
CA ALA A 40 -11.72 4.26 -27.27
C ALA A 40 -10.20 4.06 -27.20
N TYR A 41 -9.55 4.82 -26.32
CA TYR A 41 -8.11 4.76 -26.05
C TYR A 41 -7.89 4.47 -24.56
N LEU A 42 -6.99 3.56 -24.24
CA LEU A 42 -6.61 3.21 -22.87
C LEU A 42 -5.15 3.57 -22.63
N PHE A 43 -4.90 4.52 -21.75
CA PHE A 43 -3.58 4.91 -21.26
C PHE A 43 -3.28 4.18 -19.94
N ALA A 44 -2.34 3.25 -19.96
CA ALA A 44 -1.92 2.49 -18.79
C ALA A 44 -0.49 2.89 -18.37
N GLY A 45 -0.21 2.89 -17.06
CA GLY A 45 1.13 3.18 -16.55
C GLY A 45 1.11 3.70 -15.12
N THR A 46 2.26 3.81 -14.47
CA THR A 46 2.36 4.27 -13.08
C THR A 46 1.79 5.68 -12.89
N ARG A 47 1.53 6.07 -11.64
CA ARG A 47 1.04 7.42 -11.33
C ARG A 47 2.05 8.47 -11.82
N GLY A 48 1.54 9.60 -12.31
CA GLY A 48 2.36 10.78 -12.64
C GLY A 48 3.24 10.71 -13.89
N VAL A 49 3.24 9.60 -14.66
CA VAL A 49 3.94 9.49 -15.97
C VAL A 49 3.28 10.24 -17.13
N GLY A 50 2.15 10.93 -16.89
CA GLY A 50 1.52 11.81 -17.89
C GLY A 50 0.26 11.27 -18.57
N LYS A 51 -0.37 10.18 -18.10
CA LYS A 51 -1.59 9.58 -18.69
C LYS A 51 -2.70 10.61 -18.98
N THR A 52 -3.18 11.29 -17.94
CA THR A 52 -4.24 12.31 -18.03
C THR A 52 -3.79 13.53 -18.84
N THR A 53 -2.49 13.84 -18.87
CA THR A 53 -1.94 14.95 -19.65
C THR A 53 -1.99 14.63 -21.14
N ILE A 54 -1.51 13.45 -21.57
CA ILE A 54 -1.62 13.00 -22.96
C ILE A 54 -3.09 12.97 -23.40
N ALA A 55 -3.99 12.45 -22.57
CA ALA A 55 -5.41 12.41 -22.87
C ALA A 55 -6.01 13.81 -23.11
N ARG A 56 -5.65 14.82 -22.29
CA ARG A 56 -6.10 16.20 -22.49
C ARG A 56 -5.54 16.82 -23.77
N ILE A 57 -4.25 16.63 -24.05
CA ILE A 57 -3.64 17.12 -25.29
C ILE A 57 -4.33 16.48 -26.50
N PHE A 58 -4.60 15.17 -26.43
CA PHE A 58 -5.33 14.48 -27.49
C PHE A 58 -6.76 15.00 -27.66
N ALA A 59 -7.50 15.23 -26.57
CA ALA A 59 -8.83 15.87 -26.63
C ALA A 59 -8.78 17.26 -27.27
N LYS A 60 -7.71 18.02 -27.00
CA LYS A 60 -7.46 19.33 -27.61
C LYS A 60 -7.18 19.24 -29.11
N CYS A 61 -6.41 18.24 -29.54
CA CYS A 61 -6.18 17.95 -30.96
C CYS A 61 -7.49 17.61 -31.69
N LEU A 62 -8.37 16.84 -31.06
CA LEU A 62 -9.67 16.45 -31.64
C LEU A 62 -10.66 17.62 -31.78
N ASN A 63 -10.67 18.53 -30.81
CA ASN A 63 -11.65 19.62 -30.72
C ASN A 63 -11.10 21.00 -31.13
N CYS A 64 -9.90 21.05 -31.71
CA CYS A 64 -9.34 22.30 -32.21
C CYS A 64 -10.20 22.87 -33.35
N GLU A 65 -10.57 24.15 -33.25
CA GLU A 65 -11.35 24.86 -34.25
C GLU A 65 -10.66 24.89 -35.63
N ARG A 66 -9.32 24.96 -35.66
CA ARG A 66 -8.52 24.95 -36.91
C ARG A 66 -8.53 23.60 -37.64
N GLY A 67 -9.07 22.54 -37.02
CA GLY A 67 -9.11 21.19 -37.59
C GLY A 67 -8.47 20.15 -36.67
N VAL A 68 -8.73 18.88 -36.97
CA VAL A 68 -8.10 17.75 -36.28
C VAL A 68 -6.66 17.65 -36.77
N SER A 69 -5.70 17.82 -35.86
CA SER A 69 -4.27 17.78 -36.18
C SER A 69 -3.44 17.41 -34.96
N ALA A 70 -2.25 16.86 -35.17
CA ALA A 70 -1.28 16.59 -34.10
C ALA A 70 -0.83 17.85 -33.35
N THR A 71 -0.89 19.02 -33.99
CA THR A 71 -0.38 20.30 -33.48
C THR A 71 -1.54 21.26 -33.17
N PRO A 72 -2.11 21.22 -31.95
CA PRO A 72 -3.23 22.09 -31.60
C PRO A 72 -2.76 23.55 -31.53
N CYS A 73 -3.60 24.48 -32.00
CA CYS A 73 -3.22 25.88 -32.09
C CYS A 73 -2.89 26.51 -30.74
N GLY A 74 -3.59 26.12 -29.66
CA GLY A 74 -3.39 26.67 -28.31
C GLY A 74 -4.07 28.02 -28.07
N GLU A 75 -4.60 28.66 -29.11
CA GLU A 75 -5.15 30.03 -29.04
C GLU A 75 -6.68 30.09 -29.21
N CYS A 76 -7.31 29.07 -29.81
CA CYS A 76 -8.76 29.06 -29.99
C CYS A 76 -9.52 28.87 -28.66
N ALA A 77 -10.82 29.16 -28.65
CA ALA A 77 -11.62 29.08 -27.43
C ALA A 77 -11.64 27.64 -26.88
N ALA A 78 -11.86 26.64 -27.76
CA ALA A 78 -11.79 25.23 -27.37
C ALA A 78 -10.43 24.85 -26.74
N CYS A 79 -9.31 25.29 -27.33
CA CYS A 79 -7.97 25.00 -26.80
C CYS A 79 -7.74 25.60 -25.41
N ARG A 80 -8.16 26.84 -25.19
CA ARG A 80 -8.03 27.52 -23.89
C ARG A 80 -8.95 26.92 -22.83
N GLU A 81 -10.20 26.66 -23.18
CA GLU A 81 -11.19 26.05 -22.27
C GLU A 81 -10.77 24.64 -21.84
N ILE A 82 -10.14 23.84 -22.72
CA ILE A 82 -9.62 22.51 -22.38
C ILE A 82 -8.43 22.61 -21.39
N ASP A 83 -7.49 23.52 -21.62
CA ASP A 83 -6.35 23.72 -20.71
C ASP A 83 -6.80 24.17 -19.31
N GLU A 84 -7.90 24.94 -19.25
CA GLU A 84 -8.52 25.40 -18.00
C GLU A 84 -9.45 24.37 -17.36
N GLY A 85 -9.78 23.27 -18.05
CA GLY A 85 -10.71 22.23 -17.56
C GLY A 85 -12.18 22.66 -17.53
N ARG A 86 -12.58 23.60 -18.40
CA ARG A 86 -13.95 24.15 -18.47
C ARG A 86 -14.68 23.84 -19.77
N PHE A 87 -14.08 23.05 -20.65
CA PHE A 87 -14.65 22.74 -21.95
C PHE A 87 -15.86 21.81 -21.83
N VAL A 88 -17.01 22.24 -22.36
CA VAL A 88 -18.31 21.58 -22.18
C VAL A 88 -18.33 20.15 -22.74
N ASP A 89 -17.66 19.93 -23.87
CA ASP A 89 -17.64 18.62 -24.55
C ASP A 89 -16.47 17.73 -24.11
N LEU A 90 -15.70 18.12 -23.10
CA LEU A 90 -14.71 17.28 -22.42
C LEU A 90 -15.19 16.99 -21.01
N LEU A 91 -15.75 15.80 -20.81
CA LEU A 91 -16.22 15.35 -19.50
C LEU A 91 -15.11 14.59 -18.80
N GLU A 92 -14.66 15.15 -17.67
CA GLU A 92 -13.60 14.56 -16.86
C GLU A 92 -14.17 13.90 -15.61
N VAL A 93 -14.07 12.58 -15.58
CA VAL A 93 -14.53 11.74 -14.48
C VAL A 93 -13.30 11.17 -13.78
N ASP A 94 -13.22 11.36 -12.47
CA ASP A 94 -12.27 10.66 -11.62
C ASP A 94 -13.02 9.53 -10.92
N ALA A 95 -12.76 8.29 -11.32
CA ALA A 95 -13.44 7.12 -10.80
C ALA A 95 -13.08 6.80 -9.34
N ALA A 96 -11.96 7.33 -8.82
CA ALA A 96 -11.59 7.17 -7.41
C ALA A 96 -12.43 8.05 -6.47
N SER A 97 -13.09 9.09 -6.99
CA SER A 97 -13.90 10.01 -6.21
C SER A 97 -15.28 9.40 -5.90
N ARG A 98 -15.50 9.01 -4.63
CA ARG A 98 -16.73 8.30 -4.19
C ARG A 98 -18.03 9.04 -4.49
N THR A 99 -18.03 10.37 -4.50
CA THR A 99 -19.23 11.17 -4.82
C THR A 99 -19.63 11.06 -6.29
N LYS A 100 -18.69 10.75 -7.19
CA LYS A 100 -18.90 10.73 -8.64
C LYS A 100 -19.31 9.36 -9.19
N VAL A 101 -19.34 8.31 -8.37
CA VAL A 101 -19.59 6.93 -8.84
C VAL A 101 -21.05 6.75 -9.29
N GLU A 102 -21.99 7.40 -8.62
CA GLU A 102 -23.40 7.47 -9.05
C GLU A 102 -23.54 8.43 -10.25
N ASP A 103 -22.92 9.62 -10.18
CA ASP A 103 -22.88 10.60 -11.27
C ASP A 103 -22.32 10.01 -12.58
N THR A 104 -21.41 9.03 -12.52
CA THR A 104 -20.81 8.46 -13.72
C THR A 104 -21.84 7.75 -14.60
N ARG A 105 -22.86 7.15 -13.99
CA ARG A 105 -23.92 6.48 -14.74
C ARG A 105 -24.73 7.49 -15.54
N ASP A 106 -25.21 8.53 -14.88
CA ASP A 106 -26.04 9.55 -15.51
C ASP A 106 -25.27 10.27 -16.62
N LEU A 107 -23.96 10.44 -16.46
CA LEU A 107 -23.09 11.00 -17.50
C LEU A 107 -22.92 10.07 -18.71
N LEU A 108 -22.90 8.75 -18.49
CA LEU A 108 -22.79 7.74 -19.56
C LEU A 108 -24.12 7.52 -20.29
N ASP A 109 -25.26 7.67 -19.61
CA ASP A 109 -26.58 7.61 -20.26
C ASP A 109 -26.77 8.79 -21.24
N ASN A 110 -26.10 9.92 -21.00
CA ASN A 110 -26.09 11.10 -21.87
C ASN A 110 -25.11 11.02 -23.05
N VAL A 111 -24.49 9.87 -23.33
CA VAL A 111 -23.50 9.72 -24.41
C VAL A 111 -24.12 9.84 -25.81
N GLN A 112 -25.40 9.48 -25.95
CA GLN A 112 -26.08 9.47 -27.26
C GLN A 112 -26.27 10.88 -27.86
N TYR A 113 -26.25 11.92 -27.03
CA TYR A 113 -26.44 13.30 -27.48
C TYR A 113 -25.21 13.83 -28.21
N ARG A 114 -25.46 14.68 -29.23
CA ARG A 114 -24.41 15.34 -30.01
C ARG A 114 -23.60 16.34 -29.15
N PRO A 115 -22.35 16.64 -29.53
CA PRO A 115 -21.54 17.66 -28.86
C PRO A 115 -22.19 19.05 -29.00
N ALA A 116 -22.01 19.91 -28.01
CA ALA A 116 -22.60 21.25 -27.97
C ALA A 116 -21.82 22.27 -28.83
N ARG A 117 -20.49 22.21 -28.80
CA ARG A 117 -19.58 23.13 -29.51
C ARG A 117 -18.49 22.41 -30.29
N GLY A 118 -17.94 21.34 -29.71
CA GLY A 118 -16.82 20.57 -30.26
C GLY A 118 -17.21 19.71 -31.46
N ARG A 119 -16.18 19.15 -32.11
CA ARG A 119 -16.35 18.11 -33.15
C ARG A 119 -16.69 16.76 -32.51
N TYR A 120 -16.08 16.50 -31.36
CA TYR A 120 -16.21 15.26 -30.60
C TYR A 120 -16.60 15.54 -29.15
N LYS A 121 -17.48 14.70 -28.62
CA LYS A 121 -17.76 14.62 -27.19
C LYS A 121 -16.79 13.61 -26.57
N VAL A 122 -15.86 14.11 -25.78
CA VAL A 122 -14.75 13.35 -25.23
C VAL A 122 -15.02 13.03 -23.76
N TYR A 123 -14.97 11.75 -23.42
CA TYR A 123 -15.08 11.27 -22.05
C TYR A 123 -13.70 10.85 -21.55
N LEU A 124 -13.12 11.64 -20.66
CA LEU A 124 -11.85 11.33 -19.99
C LEU A 124 -12.14 10.72 -18.62
N ILE A 125 -11.91 9.41 -18.48
CA ILE A 125 -12.13 8.67 -17.23
C ILE A 125 -10.76 8.32 -16.65
N ASP A 126 -10.39 8.99 -15.55
CA ASP A 126 -9.17 8.70 -14.80
C ASP A 126 -9.43 7.59 -13.75
N GLU A 127 -8.38 6.82 -13.49
CA GLU A 127 -8.40 5.60 -12.67
C GLU A 127 -9.59 4.67 -12.96
N VAL A 128 -9.85 4.38 -14.25
CA VAL A 128 -11.03 3.62 -14.70
C VAL A 128 -11.23 2.27 -14.00
N HIS A 129 -10.16 1.65 -13.48
CA HIS A 129 -10.23 0.41 -12.72
C HIS A 129 -10.99 0.53 -11.38
N MET A 130 -11.22 1.74 -10.90
CA MET A 130 -11.99 2.04 -9.69
C MET A 130 -13.50 2.16 -9.94
N LEU A 131 -13.96 2.05 -11.19
CA LEU A 131 -15.39 2.08 -11.50
C LEU A 131 -16.14 0.90 -10.87
N SER A 132 -17.41 1.16 -10.50
CA SER A 132 -18.30 0.09 -10.05
C SER A 132 -18.59 -0.91 -11.18
N LYS A 133 -18.91 -2.16 -10.82
CA LYS A 133 -19.33 -3.19 -11.79
C LYS A 133 -20.50 -2.73 -12.66
N HIS A 134 -21.41 -1.94 -12.08
CA HIS A 134 -22.57 -1.44 -12.81
C HIS A 134 -22.18 -0.37 -13.84
N SER A 135 -21.30 0.57 -13.47
CA SER A 135 -20.78 1.61 -14.37
C SER A 135 -19.98 1.00 -15.53
N PHE A 136 -19.23 -0.08 -15.28
CA PHE A 136 -18.55 -0.85 -16.33
C PHE A 136 -19.51 -1.45 -17.36
N ASN A 137 -20.66 -1.99 -16.92
CA ASN A 137 -21.65 -2.56 -17.84
C ASN A 137 -22.31 -1.49 -18.72
N ALA A 138 -22.53 -0.28 -18.18
CA ALA A 138 -23.03 0.85 -18.96
C ALA A 138 -22.00 1.29 -20.03
N LEU A 139 -20.72 1.36 -19.64
CA LEU A 139 -19.63 1.65 -20.56
C LEU A 139 -19.52 0.59 -21.67
N LEU A 140 -19.64 -0.69 -21.35
CA LEU A 140 -19.54 -1.79 -22.32
C LEU A 140 -20.58 -1.69 -23.44
N LYS A 141 -21.85 -1.40 -23.12
CA LYS A 141 -22.91 -1.20 -24.13
C LYS A 141 -22.53 -0.12 -25.14
N THR A 142 -21.91 0.94 -24.65
CA THR A 142 -21.52 2.09 -25.47
C THR A 142 -20.21 1.87 -26.22
N LEU A 143 -19.30 1.07 -25.68
CA LEU A 143 -18.07 0.67 -26.36
C LEU A 143 -18.32 -0.36 -27.47
N GLU A 144 -19.39 -1.14 -27.39
CA GLU A 144 -19.80 -2.08 -28.44
C GLU A 144 -20.39 -1.36 -29.66
N GLU A 145 -21.25 -0.38 -29.44
CA GLU A 145 -21.89 0.41 -30.49
C GLU A 145 -21.65 1.91 -30.26
N PRO A 146 -20.41 2.42 -30.47
CA PRO A 146 -20.08 3.80 -30.16
C PRO A 146 -20.66 4.77 -31.19
N PRO A 147 -21.31 5.87 -30.76
CA PRO A 147 -21.67 6.95 -31.66
C PRO A 147 -20.43 7.58 -32.32
N PRO A 148 -20.49 7.99 -33.60
CA PRO A 148 -19.31 8.47 -34.34
C PRO A 148 -18.70 9.76 -33.75
N HIS A 149 -19.51 10.57 -33.06
CA HIS A 149 -19.10 11.83 -32.43
C HIS A 149 -18.54 11.63 -31.01
N VAL A 150 -18.50 10.41 -30.48
CA VAL A 150 -18.05 10.13 -29.10
C VAL A 150 -16.65 9.52 -29.13
N LYS A 151 -15.80 9.96 -28.20
CA LYS A 151 -14.46 9.39 -27.99
C LYS A 151 -14.23 9.13 -26.50
N PHE A 152 -13.80 7.93 -26.15
CA PHE A 152 -13.43 7.56 -24.79
C PHE A 152 -11.91 7.59 -24.62
N LEU A 153 -11.44 8.31 -23.60
CA LEU A 153 -10.06 8.35 -23.17
C LEU A 153 -10.00 7.81 -21.74
N LEU A 154 -9.56 6.58 -21.60
CA LEU A 154 -9.49 5.86 -20.32
C LEU A 154 -8.05 5.93 -19.81
N ALA A 155 -7.87 6.21 -18.53
CA ALA A 155 -6.56 6.15 -17.87
C ALA A 155 -6.60 5.23 -16.65
N THR A 156 -5.56 4.42 -16.46
CA THR A 156 -5.47 3.51 -15.31
C THR A 156 -4.03 3.34 -14.84
N THR A 157 -3.80 3.21 -13.53
CA THR A 157 -2.54 2.68 -13.00
C THR A 157 -2.42 1.17 -13.07
N ASP A 158 -3.54 0.47 -13.13
CA ASP A 158 -3.59 -0.99 -13.08
C ASP A 158 -4.50 -1.54 -14.19
N PRO A 159 -3.92 -1.94 -15.34
CA PRO A 159 -4.70 -2.50 -16.44
C PRO A 159 -5.19 -3.93 -16.16
N GLN A 160 -4.61 -4.66 -15.20
CA GLN A 160 -4.98 -6.06 -14.92
C GLN A 160 -6.31 -6.17 -14.19
N LYS A 161 -6.69 -5.13 -13.44
CA LYS A 161 -8.02 -5.03 -12.81
C LYS A 161 -9.15 -4.79 -13.80
N LEU A 162 -8.85 -4.43 -15.06
CA LEU A 162 -9.88 -4.19 -16.06
C LEU A 162 -10.38 -5.49 -16.68
N PRO A 163 -11.70 -5.64 -16.89
CA PRO A 163 -12.24 -6.77 -17.63
C PRO A 163 -11.65 -6.84 -19.04
N VAL A 164 -11.32 -8.05 -19.50
CA VAL A 164 -10.80 -8.30 -20.85
C VAL A 164 -11.74 -7.79 -21.95
N THR A 165 -13.04 -7.74 -21.67
CA THR A 165 -14.07 -7.20 -22.56
C THR A 165 -13.90 -5.71 -22.86
N VAL A 166 -13.37 -4.92 -21.91
CA VAL A 166 -13.03 -3.50 -22.13
C VAL A 166 -11.71 -3.40 -22.86
N LEU A 167 -10.71 -4.18 -22.43
CA LEU A 167 -9.37 -4.18 -23.02
C LEU A 167 -9.38 -4.51 -24.52
N SER A 168 -10.24 -5.44 -24.97
CA SER A 168 -10.34 -5.84 -26.38
C SER A 168 -11.00 -4.78 -27.27
N ARG A 169 -11.73 -3.82 -26.69
CA ARG A 169 -12.43 -2.74 -27.39
C ARG A 169 -11.69 -1.40 -27.30
N CYS A 170 -10.51 -1.37 -26.71
CA CYS A 170 -9.71 -0.16 -26.56
C CYS A 170 -8.36 -0.31 -27.27
N LEU A 171 -7.88 0.77 -27.89
CA LEU A 171 -6.49 0.85 -28.30
C LEU A 171 -5.63 1.14 -27.07
N GLN A 172 -4.72 0.24 -26.75
CA GLN A 172 -3.95 0.29 -25.49
C GLN A 172 -2.58 0.95 -25.71
N PHE A 173 -2.27 1.91 -24.84
CA PHE A 173 -0.98 2.58 -24.78
C PHE A 173 -0.39 2.46 -23.38
N SER A 174 0.72 1.73 -23.28
CA SER A 174 1.47 1.60 -22.05
C SER A 174 2.55 2.68 -21.96
N LEU A 175 2.37 3.61 -21.04
CA LEU A 175 3.34 4.64 -20.69
C LEU A 175 4.39 4.03 -19.76
N LYS A 176 5.66 4.26 -20.09
CA LYS A 176 6.80 3.75 -19.32
C LYS A 176 7.16 4.69 -18.18
N ARG A 177 7.88 4.19 -17.18
CA ARG A 177 8.56 5.07 -16.21
C ARG A 177 9.59 5.92 -16.93
N LEU A 178 9.73 7.17 -16.51
CA LEU A 178 10.73 8.07 -17.09
C LEU A 178 12.13 7.71 -16.54
N PRO A 179 13.16 7.62 -17.40
CA PRO A 179 14.55 7.54 -16.97
C PRO A 179 14.94 8.74 -16.08
N LEU A 180 15.88 8.51 -15.16
CA LEU A 180 16.36 9.52 -14.21
C LEU A 180 16.92 10.75 -14.94
N ASP A 181 17.76 10.54 -15.95
CA ASP A 181 18.41 11.61 -16.73
C ASP A 181 17.40 12.56 -17.37
N LEU A 182 16.25 12.03 -17.84
CA LEU A 182 15.18 12.84 -18.43
C LEU A 182 14.44 13.66 -17.38
N ILE A 183 14.22 13.11 -16.18
CA ILE A 183 13.60 13.85 -15.08
C ILE A 183 14.55 14.96 -14.61
N GLU A 184 15.81 14.63 -14.38
CA GLU A 184 16.81 15.60 -13.93
C GLU A 184 16.99 16.74 -14.95
N GLY A 185 17.13 16.39 -16.24
CA GLY A 185 17.21 17.37 -17.32
C GLY A 185 16.00 18.31 -17.32
N ARG A 186 14.80 17.76 -17.14
CA ARG A 186 13.58 18.56 -17.08
C ARG A 186 13.49 19.44 -15.84
N LEU A 187 13.90 18.94 -14.66
CA LEU A 187 13.94 19.75 -13.45
C LEU A 187 14.93 20.91 -13.61
N ARG A 188 16.09 20.67 -14.23
CA ARG A 188 17.10 21.70 -14.50
C ARG A 188 16.57 22.81 -15.40
N GLU A 189 15.87 22.45 -16.48
CA GLU A 189 15.20 23.42 -17.38
C GLU A 189 14.19 24.28 -16.62
N ILE A 190 13.38 23.67 -15.75
CA ILE A 190 12.34 24.37 -14.99
C ILE A 190 12.95 25.29 -13.93
N CYS A 191 13.97 24.83 -13.19
CA CYS A 191 14.69 25.68 -12.24
C CYS A 191 15.32 26.90 -12.92
N ALA A 192 15.93 26.71 -14.10
CA ALA A 192 16.50 27.81 -14.87
C ALA A 192 15.41 28.81 -15.33
N ALA A 193 14.25 28.33 -15.79
CA ALA A 193 13.16 29.18 -16.23
C ALA A 193 12.46 29.94 -15.08
N GLU A 194 12.40 29.35 -13.89
CA GLU A 194 11.83 29.96 -12.68
C GLU A 194 12.85 30.75 -11.86
N SER A 195 14.11 30.82 -12.30
CA SER A 195 15.21 31.45 -11.57
C SER A 195 15.43 30.89 -10.14
N ILE A 196 15.29 29.57 -10.00
CA ILE A 196 15.53 28.83 -8.76
C ILE A 196 16.99 28.37 -8.75
N ALA A 197 17.73 28.70 -7.70
CA ALA A 197 19.09 28.20 -7.50
C ALA A 197 19.02 26.73 -7.04
N ALA A 198 19.46 25.80 -7.88
CA ALA A 198 19.43 24.37 -7.60
C ALA A 198 20.77 23.70 -7.91
N GLU A 199 21.25 22.87 -6.99
CA GLU A 199 22.46 22.07 -7.18
C GLU A 199 22.18 20.80 -8.01
N PRO A 200 23.10 20.35 -8.88
CA PRO A 200 22.91 19.13 -9.67
C PRO A 200 22.66 17.89 -8.81
N ALA A 201 23.39 17.75 -7.69
CA ALA A 201 23.23 16.64 -6.77
C ALA A 201 21.82 16.58 -6.14
N ALA A 202 21.26 17.74 -5.80
CA ALA A 202 19.91 17.87 -5.26
C ALA A 202 18.84 17.46 -6.29
N LEU A 203 19.00 17.88 -7.55
CA LEU A 203 18.09 17.48 -8.65
C LEU A 203 18.13 15.96 -8.90
N ALA A 204 19.31 15.35 -8.82
CA ALA A 204 19.46 13.90 -8.95
C ALA A 204 18.79 13.14 -7.79
N GLN A 205 18.84 13.67 -6.55
CA GLN A 205 18.12 13.11 -5.41
C GLN A 205 16.60 13.20 -5.60
N LEU A 206 16.07 14.36 -6.02
CA LEU A 206 14.65 14.56 -6.31
C LEU A 206 14.16 13.63 -7.44
N ALA A 207 14.95 13.49 -8.50
CA ALA A 207 14.63 12.60 -9.63
C ALA A 207 14.56 11.13 -9.18
N ARG A 208 15.44 10.71 -8.29
CA ARG A 208 15.44 9.37 -7.68
C ARG A 208 14.21 9.14 -6.81
N ALA A 209 13.92 10.07 -5.90
CA ALA A 209 12.76 10.01 -5.01
C ALA A 209 11.42 9.98 -5.78
N ALA A 210 11.39 10.56 -6.98
CA ALA A 210 10.20 10.58 -7.83
C ALA A 210 9.88 9.24 -8.54
N ASP A 211 10.75 8.22 -8.48
CA ASP A 211 10.52 6.87 -9.02
C ASP A 211 9.94 6.83 -10.47
N GLY A 212 10.44 7.71 -11.35
CA GLY A 212 10.02 7.77 -12.75
C GLY A 212 8.74 8.58 -13.01
N SER A 213 8.22 9.29 -12.00
CA SER A 213 7.03 10.15 -12.09
C SER A 213 7.41 11.64 -12.14
N LEU A 214 7.18 12.29 -13.28
CA LEU A 214 7.48 13.72 -13.41
C LEU A 214 6.59 14.60 -12.53
N ARG A 215 5.32 14.18 -12.29
CA ARG A 215 4.43 14.91 -11.39
C ARG A 215 4.97 14.92 -9.97
N ASP A 216 5.46 13.78 -9.50
CA ASP A 216 5.96 13.67 -8.13
C ASP A 216 7.31 14.40 -8.01
N ALA A 217 8.18 14.32 -9.03
CA ALA A 217 9.41 15.11 -9.11
C ALA A 217 9.16 16.63 -8.97
N LEU A 218 8.18 17.17 -9.69
CA LEU A 218 7.83 18.60 -9.60
C LEU A 218 7.19 18.95 -8.25
N SER A 219 6.45 18.04 -7.65
CA SER A 219 5.85 18.25 -6.32
C SER A 219 6.92 18.24 -5.23
N LEU A 220 7.92 17.36 -5.34
CA LEU A 220 9.08 17.34 -4.46
C LEU A 220 9.96 18.57 -4.65
N LEU A 221 10.13 19.05 -5.89
CA LEU A 221 10.83 20.31 -6.17
C LEU A 221 10.12 21.50 -5.51
N ASP A 222 8.79 21.62 -5.65
CA ASP A 222 8.01 22.66 -4.97
C ASP A 222 8.21 22.62 -3.44
N GLN A 223 8.24 21.42 -2.85
CA GLN A 223 8.50 21.24 -1.42
C GLN A 223 9.93 21.64 -1.05
N ALA A 224 10.93 21.24 -1.85
CA ALA A 224 12.32 21.57 -1.62
C ALA A 224 12.56 23.10 -1.66
N VAL A 225 11.95 23.79 -2.63
CA VAL A 225 12.00 25.26 -2.74
C VAL A 225 11.37 25.93 -1.52
N ALA A 226 10.25 25.40 -1.03
CA ALA A 226 9.60 25.92 0.17
C ALA A 226 10.41 25.66 1.45
N TYR A 227 11.10 24.52 1.52
CA TYR A 227 11.95 24.13 2.66
C TYR A 227 13.26 24.94 2.69
N GLY A 228 13.98 25.04 1.57
CA GLY A 228 15.26 25.74 1.43
C GLY A 228 15.15 27.25 1.19
N GLY A 229 13.99 27.86 1.45
CA GLY A 229 13.81 29.31 1.36
C GLY A 229 14.07 29.92 -0.03
N GLY A 230 13.83 29.17 -1.10
CA GLY A 230 14.08 29.59 -2.48
C GLY A 230 15.36 29.03 -3.11
N GLN A 231 16.16 28.27 -2.36
CA GLN A 231 17.30 27.49 -2.87
C GLN A 231 17.03 25.99 -2.71
N VAL A 232 17.67 25.18 -3.55
CA VAL A 232 17.55 23.72 -3.54
C VAL A 232 18.95 23.14 -3.48
N THR A 233 19.42 22.89 -2.25
CA THR A 233 20.73 22.30 -1.96
C THR A 233 20.63 20.80 -1.66
N GLY A 234 21.72 20.06 -1.85
CA GLY A 234 21.74 18.60 -1.60
C GLY A 234 21.41 18.24 -0.16
N ASP A 235 21.94 18.99 0.81
CA ASP A 235 21.75 18.73 2.24
C ASP A 235 20.30 18.98 2.67
N GLU A 236 19.67 20.05 2.19
CA GLU A 236 18.26 20.37 2.48
C GLU A 236 17.31 19.36 1.85
N VAL A 237 17.57 18.93 0.61
CA VAL A 237 16.76 17.90 -0.05
C VAL A 237 16.91 16.56 0.67
N ALA A 238 18.11 16.19 1.11
CA ALA A 238 18.33 14.97 1.88
C ALA A 238 17.57 15.00 3.22
N ALA A 239 17.64 16.13 3.94
CA ALA A 239 16.91 16.34 5.18
C ALA A 239 15.38 16.31 4.97
N MET A 240 14.88 16.92 3.89
CA MET A 240 13.46 16.94 3.54
C MET A 240 12.93 15.55 3.19
N LEU A 241 13.68 14.78 2.41
CA LEU A 241 13.31 13.42 2.01
C LEU A 241 13.45 12.42 3.16
N GLY A 242 14.08 12.80 4.28
CA GLY A 242 14.44 11.87 5.35
C GLY A 242 15.40 10.78 4.87
N SER A 243 16.06 11.00 3.73
CA SER A 243 16.97 10.04 3.13
C SER A 243 18.25 10.01 3.95
N LEU A 244 18.66 8.82 4.39
CA LEU A 244 19.94 8.66 5.06
C LEU A 244 21.06 9.06 4.12
N ASP A 245 22.00 9.85 4.66
CA ASP A 245 23.25 10.14 3.99
C ASP A 245 24.07 8.86 3.79
N GLN A 246 24.89 8.81 2.74
CA GLN A 246 25.80 7.69 2.48
C GLN A 246 26.66 7.40 3.71
N ALA A 247 27.15 8.45 4.39
CA ALA A 247 27.94 8.30 5.61
C ALA A 247 27.17 7.62 6.76
N GLN A 248 25.84 7.77 6.84
CA GLN A 248 25.01 7.05 7.82
C GLN A 248 24.91 5.56 7.48
N LEU A 249 24.66 5.23 6.21
CA LEU A 249 24.60 3.84 5.74
C LEU A 249 25.93 3.11 5.92
N GLU A 250 27.05 3.78 5.64
CA GLU A 250 28.39 3.26 5.89
C GLU A 250 28.59 2.92 7.37
N ARG A 251 28.12 3.75 8.30
CA ARG A 251 28.24 3.47 9.75
C ARG A 251 27.47 2.23 10.18
N PHE A 252 26.29 1.96 9.58
CA PHE A 252 25.56 0.72 9.83
C PHE A 252 26.37 -0.49 9.35
N VAL A 253 26.89 -0.45 8.12
CA VAL A 253 27.70 -1.55 7.58
C VAL A 253 29.00 -1.73 8.36
N ASP A 254 29.68 -0.65 8.75
CA ASP A 254 30.89 -0.70 9.57
C ASP A 254 30.61 -1.33 10.93
N ALA A 255 29.52 -0.94 11.62
CA ALA A 255 29.13 -1.54 12.89
C ALA A 255 28.76 -3.03 12.74
N LEU A 256 28.10 -3.40 11.64
CA LEU A 256 27.86 -4.80 11.30
C LEU A 256 29.18 -5.55 11.03
N CYS A 257 30.17 -4.95 10.37
CA CYS A 257 31.47 -5.59 10.15
C CYS A 257 32.22 -5.82 11.46
N ASP A 258 32.13 -4.89 12.41
CA ASP A 258 32.83 -4.92 13.70
C ASP A 258 32.12 -5.77 14.78
N ASP A 259 30.96 -6.37 14.46
CA ASP A 259 30.08 -7.10 15.40
C ASP A 259 29.67 -6.25 16.62
N ASP A 260 29.61 -4.93 16.44
CA ASP A 260 29.37 -3.98 17.51
C ASP A 260 27.87 -3.65 17.61
N GLY A 261 27.15 -4.47 18.37
CA GLY A 261 25.72 -4.27 18.64
C GLY A 261 25.41 -2.99 19.40
N GLU A 262 26.33 -2.49 20.23
CA GLU A 262 26.12 -1.24 20.97
C GLU A 262 26.16 -0.04 20.01
N ARG A 263 27.20 0.04 19.16
CA ARG A 263 27.33 1.06 18.13
C ARG A 263 26.18 1.00 17.13
N LEU A 264 25.72 -0.19 16.77
CA LEU A 264 24.60 -0.37 15.86
C LEU A 264 23.31 0.24 16.44
N LEU A 265 23.00 -0.03 17.71
CA LEU A 265 21.83 0.56 18.39
C LEU A 265 21.98 2.07 18.63
N GLN A 266 23.19 2.58 18.85
CA GLN A 266 23.45 4.02 18.91
C GLN A 266 23.17 4.71 17.57
N GLU A 267 23.56 4.11 16.44
CA GLU A 267 23.22 4.65 15.12
C GLU A 267 21.71 4.57 14.84
N VAL A 268 21.02 3.51 15.30
CA VAL A 268 19.53 3.46 15.25
C VAL A 268 18.93 4.63 16.04
N ALA A 269 19.40 4.88 17.26
CA ALA A 269 18.90 5.97 18.08
C ALA A 269 19.13 7.34 17.41
N ARG A 270 20.30 7.52 16.77
CA ARG A 270 20.66 8.74 16.06
C ARG A 270 19.76 9.02 14.85
N ILE A 271 19.48 7.99 14.04
CA ILE A 271 18.57 8.18 12.91
C ILE A 271 17.14 8.39 13.40
N ALA A 272 16.73 7.78 14.51
CA ALA A 272 15.37 7.92 15.05
C ALA A 272 15.02 9.36 15.44
N GLU A 273 16.00 10.21 15.78
CA GLU A 273 15.80 11.65 16.01
C GLU A 273 15.26 12.38 14.75
N GLN A 274 15.56 11.85 13.56
CA GLN A 274 15.17 12.40 12.26
C GLN A 274 13.87 11.78 11.73
N VAL A 275 13.25 10.86 12.47
CA VAL A 275 12.02 10.12 12.10
C VAL A 275 12.08 9.57 10.65
N PRO A 276 13.01 8.65 10.38
CA PRO A 276 13.25 8.14 9.04
C PRO A 276 12.19 7.12 8.64
N ASP A 277 11.97 6.94 7.34
CA ASP A 277 11.26 5.77 6.85
C ASP A 277 12.19 4.55 6.89
N TYR A 278 12.02 3.70 7.91
CA TYR A 278 12.84 2.50 8.08
C TYR A 278 12.74 1.52 6.90
N ALA A 279 11.68 1.55 6.09
CA ALA A 279 11.62 0.75 4.87
C ALA A 279 12.63 1.26 3.84
N GLU A 280 12.73 2.58 3.67
CA GLU A 280 13.71 3.21 2.79
C GLU A 280 15.14 2.99 3.30
N VAL A 281 15.36 3.02 4.61
CA VAL A 281 16.65 2.68 5.22
C VAL A 281 17.07 1.25 4.87
N LEU A 282 16.14 0.29 4.97
CA LEU A 282 16.41 -1.10 4.61
C LEU A 282 16.64 -1.28 3.10
N ASP A 283 15.90 -0.57 2.26
CA ASP A 283 16.11 -0.56 0.81
C ASP A 283 17.48 0.04 0.43
N ALA A 284 17.90 1.10 1.11
CA ALA A 284 19.20 1.72 0.92
C ALA A 284 20.35 0.81 1.40
N LEU A 285 20.19 0.16 2.56
CA LEU A 285 21.13 -0.84 3.07
C LEU A 285 21.24 -2.05 2.13
N ALA A 286 20.11 -2.56 1.63
CA ALA A 286 20.08 -3.65 0.66
C ALA A 286 20.77 -3.25 -0.66
N THR A 287 20.57 -2.01 -1.12
CA THR A 287 21.25 -1.50 -2.32
C THR A 287 22.76 -1.41 -2.11
N LEU A 288 23.22 -0.92 -0.96
CA LEU A 288 24.64 -0.86 -0.63
C LEU A 288 25.26 -2.26 -0.58
N LEU A 289 24.62 -3.21 0.10
CA LEU A 289 25.06 -4.61 0.18
C LEU A 289 25.11 -5.29 -1.20
N GLN A 290 24.13 -5.02 -2.07
CA GLN A 290 24.16 -5.48 -3.47
C GLN A 290 25.38 -4.93 -4.20
N ARG A 291 25.71 -3.65 -4.04
CA ARG A 291 26.88 -3.02 -4.69
C ARG A 291 28.19 -3.60 -4.18
N ILE A 292 28.29 -3.83 -2.87
CA ILE A 292 29.44 -4.52 -2.27
C ILE A 292 29.60 -5.91 -2.90
N ALA A 293 28.52 -6.69 -3.00
CA ALA A 293 28.55 -8.02 -3.63
C ALA A 293 28.96 -7.97 -5.11
N LEU A 294 28.55 -6.94 -5.85
CA LEU A 294 28.96 -6.76 -7.25
C LEU A 294 30.46 -6.47 -7.36
N VAL A 295 31.01 -5.59 -6.51
CA VAL A 295 32.45 -5.26 -6.49
C VAL A 295 33.30 -6.47 -6.07
N GLN A 296 32.79 -7.34 -5.19
CA GLN A 296 33.46 -8.59 -4.83
C GLN A 296 33.62 -9.56 -6.01
N VAL A 297 32.68 -9.55 -6.97
CA VAL A 297 32.71 -10.41 -8.16
C VAL A 297 33.42 -9.72 -9.34
N VAL A 298 33.24 -8.41 -9.49
CA VAL A 298 33.78 -7.60 -10.58
C VAL A 298 34.53 -6.39 -10.00
N PRO A 299 35.84 -6.52 -9.70
CA PRO A 299 36.63 -5.47 -9.04
C PRO A 299 36.80 -4.19 -9.86
N ASP A 300 36.77 -4.30 -11.19
CA ASP A 300 36.95 -3.17 -12.14
C ASP A 300 35.64 -2.45 -12.48
N MET A 301 34.59 -2.60 -11.65
CA MET A 301 33.33 -1.89 -11.87
C MET A 301 33.52 -0.38 -11.64
N GLU A 302 33.14 0.43 -12.62
CA GLU A 302 33.17 1.89 -12.51
C GLU A 302 32.28 2.39 -11.36
N SER A 303 32.65 3.51 -10.75
CA SER A 303 31.85 4.19 -9.72
C SER A 303 30.45 4.51 -10.25
N ASP A 304 29.42 4.21 -9.47
CA ASP A 304 28.07 4.71 -9.71
C ASP A 304 27.92 6.10 -9.04
N GLU A 305 27.01 6.95 -9.49
CA GLU A 305 26.74 8.28 -8.91
C GLU A 305 26.32 8.20 -7.42
N ARG A 306 25.97 7.00 -6.93
CA ARG A 306 25.40 6.78 -5.59
C ARG A 306 26.38 6.38 -4.51
N PHE A 307 27.57 5.87 -4.85
CA PHE A 307 28.53 5.40 -3.85
C PHE A 307 29.94 5.53 -4.40
N ASP A 308 30.84 6.12 -3.60
CA ASP A 308 32.24 6.23 -3.97
C ASP A 308 32.88 4.84 -4.13
N ALA A 309 33.64 4.66 -5.21
CA ALA A 309 34.34 3.42 -5.50
C ALA A 309 35.39 3.09 -4.44
N GLU A 310 35.98 4.09 -3.78
CA GLU A 310 36.91 3.85 -2.67
C GLU A 310 36.20 3.22 -1.46
N THR A 311 35.07 3.79 -1.04
CA THR A 311 34.22 3.23 0.03
C THR A 311 33.76 1.81 -0.31
N LEU A 312 33.25 1.57 -1.52
CA LEU A 312 32.77 0.25 -1.91
C LEU A 312 33.88 -0.80 -1.87
N ARG A 313 35.09 -0.47 -2.33
CA ARG A 313 36.25 -1.36 -2.25
C ARG A 313 36.67 -1.62 -0.79
N ARG A 314 36.64 -0.59 0.06
CA ARG A 314 36.92 -0.72 1.50
C ARG A 314 35.95 -1.71 2.16
N LEU A 315 34.65 -1.55 1.94
CA LEU A 315 33.61 -2.41 2.53
C LEU A 315 33.63 -3.83 1.94
N ALA A 316 33.86 -3.97 0.63
CA ALA A 316 34.01 -5.26 -0.04
C ALA A 316 35.17 -6.10 0.50
N GLY A 317 36.26 -5.45 0.96
CA GLY A 317 37.38 -6.13 1.61
C GLY A 317 37.12 -6.53 3.07
N ARG A 318 36.11 -5.96 3.74
CA ARG A 318 35.77 -6.25 5.15
C ARG A 318 34.73 -7.34 5.33
N LEU A 319 33.82 -7.50 4.37
CA LEU A 319 32.75 -8.51 4.41
C LEU A 319 33.12 -9.73 3.59
N ALA A 320 32.86 -10.93 4.11
CA ALA A 320 32.90 -12.13 3.28
C ALA A 320 31.72 -12.13 2.28
N PRO A 321 31.86 -12.76 1.10
CA PRO A 321 30.78 -12.84 0.11
C PRO A 321 29.50 -13.51 0.67
N GLU A 322 29.66 -14.54 1.49
CA GLU A 322 28.56 -15.26 2.13
C GLU A 322 27.81 -14.37 3.14
N GLU A 323 28.54 -13.57 3.91
CA GLU A 323 27.99 -12.60 4.85
C GLU A 323 27.23 -11.49 4.13
N THR A 324 27.82 -10.98 3.03
CA THR A 324 27.20 -9.93 2.20
C THR A 324 25.86 -10.40 1.64
N GLN A 325 25.79 -11.64 1.12
CA GLN A 325 24.54 -12.23 0.63
C GLN A 325 23.52 -12.45 1.75
N LEU A 326 23.96 -12.88 2.93
CA LEU A 326 23.09 -13.12 4.07
C LEU A 326 22.49 -11.81 4.58
N PHE A 327 23.30 -10.77 4.76
CA PHE A 327 22.82 -9.45 5.17
C PHE A 327 21.85 -8.87 4.14
N TYR A 328 22.17 -9.01 2.84
CA TYR A 328 21.27 -8.58 1.77
C TYR A 328 19.90 -9.28 1.87
N GLN A 329 19.90 -10.61 2.07
CA GLN A 329 18.66 -11.37 2.24
C GLN A 329 17.87 -10.94 3.49
N ILE A 330 18.55 -10.74 4.62
CA ILE A 330 17.93 -10.29 5.86
C ILE A 330 17.33 -8.89 5.69
N ALA A 331 17.98 -7.97 4.97
CA ALA A 331 17.46 -6.64 4.69
C ALA A 331 16.16 -6.69 3.88
N ILE A 332 16.13 -7.48 2.80
CA ILE A 332 14.93 -7.65 1.95
C ILE A 332 13.77 -8.29 2.72
N LEU A 333 14.05 -9.32 3.54
CA LEU A 333 13.04 -9.97 4.38
C LEU A 333 12.54 -9.03 5.48
N GLY A 334 13.44 -8.32 6.15
CA GLY A 334 13.11 -7.34 7.18
C GLY A 334 12.20 -6.24 6.64
N ARG A 335 12.45 -5.76 5.42
CA ARG A 335 11.59 -4.77 4.77
C ARG A 335 10.17 -5.29 4.52
N ARG A 336 10.05 -6.53 4.03
CA ARG A 336 8.74 -7.17 3.83
C ARG A 336 8.01 -7.34 5.16
N ASP A 337 8.74 -7.73 6.20
CA ASP A 337 8.18 -8.04 7.50
C ASP A 337 7.97 -6.79 8.39
N LEU A 338 8.48 -5.61 7.98
CA LEU A 338 8.41 -4.35 8.72
C LEU A 338 6.97 -3.93 9.04
N GLY A 339 6.05 -4.10 8.09
CA GLY A 339 4.63 -3.80 8.28
C GLY A 339 3.89 -4.75 9.23
N HIS A 340 4.54 -5.85 9.64
CA HIS A 340 4.03 -6.80 10.63
C HIS A 340 4.61 -6.58 12.02
N ALA A 341 5.62 -5.73 12.17
CA ALA A 341 6.21 -5.41 13.46
C ALA A 341 5.24 -4.55 14.32
N PRO A 342 5.33 -4.62 15.67
CA PRO A 342 4.52 -3.80 16.57
C PRO A 342 4.67 -2.30 16.31
N ASP A 343 5.88 -1.88 15.96
CA ASP A 343 6.22 -0.57 15.46
C ASP A 343 7.41 -0.67 14.48
N PRO A 344 7.54 0.25 13.51
CA PRO A 344 8.58 0.19 12.47
C PRO A 344 10.01 0.20 13.02
N ARG A 345 10.26 0.94 14.10
CA ARG A 345 11.59 1.01 14.72
C ARG A 345 11.98 -0.33 15.32
N SER A 346 11.12 -0.95 16.13
CA SER A 346 11.40 -2.29 16.68
C SER A 346 11.61 -3.33 15.57
N GLY A 347 10.85 -3.24 14.47
CA GLY A 347 11.04 -4.11 13.31
C GLY A 347 12.41 -3.95 12.66
N PHE A 348 12.89 -2.71 12.54
CA PHE A 348 14.22 -2.39 12.06
C PHE A 348 15.32 -2.89 13.00
N GLU A 349 15.21 -2.61 14.30
CA GLU A 349 16.15 -3.10 15.34
C GLU A 349 16.25 -4.62 15.30
N MET A 350 15.12 -5.34 15.22
CA MET A 350 15.12 -6.80 15.12
C MET A 350 15.75 -7.33 13.83
N THR A 351 15.62 -6.58 12.72
CA THR A 351 16.26 -6.94 11.45
C THR A 351 17.79 -6.81 11.56
N LEU A 352 18.27 -5.72 12.14
CA LEU A 352 19.70 -5.49 12.40
C LEU A 352 20.29 -6.50 13.39
N LEU A 353 19.58 -6.80 14.48
CA LEU A 353 19.99 -7.84 15.44
C LEU A 353 20.05 -9.23 14.80
N ARG A 354 19.18 -9.53 13.84
CA ARG A 354 19.27 -10.77 13.06
C ARG A 354 20.52 -10.82 12.19
N MET A 355 20.95 -9.70 11.61
CA MET A 355 22.21 -9.65 10.84
C MET A 355 23.41 -9.97 11.74
N LEU A 356 23.45 -9.44 12.96
CA LEU A 356 24.49 -9.80 13.93
C LEU A 356 24.40 -11.26 14.38
N ALA A 357 23.21 -11.76 14.68
CA ALA A 357 23.02 -13.10 15.25
C ALA A 357 23.28 -14.24 14.23
N PHE A 358 23.00 -14.01 12.95
CA PHE A 358 23.13 -15.02 11.91
C PHE A 358 24.32 -14.68 11.00
N ARG A 359 25.54 -14.99 11.46
CA ARG A 359 26.74 -15.00 10.58
C ARG A 359 27.16 -16.44 10.27
N PRO A 360 27.52 -16.77 9.02
CA PRO A 360 28.08 -18.07 8.69
C PRO A 360 29.37 -18.30 9.50
N ALA A 361 29.45 -19.40 10.23
CA ALA A 361 30.59 -19.72 11.06
C ALA A 361 31.84 -19.96 10.19
N GLY A 362 32.76 -18.99 10.16
CA GLY A 362 34.05 -19.13 9.52
C GLY A 362 34.98 -17.94 9.79
N ALA A 363 35.85 -18.11 10.79
CA ALA A 363 37.01 -17.25 11.13
C ALA A 363 36.76 -16.04 12.07
N THR A 364 36.33 -16.29 13.31
CA THR A 364 37.13 -16.00 14.54
C THR A 364 36.39 -16.48 15.78
N ASP A 365 37.11 -17.24 16.61
CA ASP A 365 36.86 -17.65 17.98
C ASP A 365 35.44 -18.03 18.44
N ALA A 366 35.29 -19.35 18.56
CA ALA A 366 34.48 -19.97 19.57
C ALA A 366 34.96 -19.58 20.99
N THR A 367 34.57 -18.41 21.50
CA THR A 367 34.53 -18.14 22.95
C THR A 367 33.59 -16.98 23.29
N ALA A 368 32.79 -17.21 24.33
CA ALA A 368 31.86 -16.28 25.00
C ALA A 368 30.49 -16.13 24.28
N THR A 369 29.32 -16.37 24.87
CA THR A 369 28.99 -16.41 26.29
C THR A 369 27.73 -17.27 26.48
N VAL A 370 27.91 -18.51 26.93
CA VAL A 370 26.81 -19.27 27.55
C VAL A 370 26.49 -18.55 28.85
N VAL A 371 25.30 -17.93 28.92
CA VAL A 371 24.70 -17.45 30.16
C VAL A 371 24.64 -18.62 31.14
N ARG A 372 25.63 -18.69 32.03
CA ARG A 372 25.63 -19.56 33.20
C ARG A 372 24.63 -19.00 34.20
N SER A 373 23.37 -19.44 34.09
CA SER A 373 22.49 -19.47 35.26
C SER A 373 22.61 -20.83 35.93
N ARG A 374 23.39 -20.86 37.02
CA ARG A 374 23.32 -21.90 38.04
C ARG A 374 22.05 -21.67 38.84
N ASN A 375 21.09 -22.59 38.77
CA ASN A 375 20.62 -23.30 39.96
C ASN A 375 19.64 -24.41 39.57
N ARG A 376 20.04 -25.64 39.93
CA ARG A 376 19.25 -26.87 39.88
C ARG A 376 19.02 -27.32 41.31
N THR A 377 17.75 -27.35 41.72
CA THR A 377 17.05 -28.18 42.75
C THR A 377 15.81 -27.36 43.14
N GLU A 378 14.58 -27.84 43.13
CA GLU A 378 14.11 -29.13 43.64
C GLU A 378 12.69 -29.41 43.12
N ARG A 379 12.38 -30.70 43.03
CA ARG A 379 11.13 -31.31 42.62
C ARG A 379 10.18 -31.33 43.84
N ALA A 380 8.93 -30.92 43.69
CA ALA A 380 7.88 -31.31 44.62
C ALA A 380 6.51 -31.32 43.90
N GLU A 381 5.87 -32.49 43.89
CA GLU A 381 4.44 -32.69 43.62
C GLU A 381 3.58 -31.89 44.61
N PRO A 382 2.31 -31.65 44.28
CA PRO A 382 1.31 -32.20 45.20
C PRO A 382 0.00 -32.68 44.54
N ALA A 383 -0.59 -33.68 45.18
CA ALA A 383 -2.02 -34.01 45.20
C ALA A 383 -2.32 -34.64 46.59
N PRO A 384 -3.57 -34.79 47.06
CA PRO A 384 -4.81 -34.02 46.83
C PRO A 384 -5.63 -33.74 48.14
N ALA A 385 -6.84 -33.18 47.95
CA ALA A 385 -8.03 -33.23 48.83
C ALA A 385 -8.05 -32.25 50.04
N THR A 386 -9.14 -31.65 50.53
CA THR A 386 -10.61 -31.76 50.43
C THR A 386 -11.17 -30.37 50.85
N GLY A 387 -12.30 -29.88 50.33
CA GLY A 387 -13.61 -30.07 50.96
C GLY A 387 -14.25 -28.77 51.44
N ASP A 388 -15.25 -28.31 50.69
CA ASP A 388 -16.28 -27.26 50.90
C ASP A 388 -17.05 -27.38 52.25
N PRO A 389 -17.88 -26.40 52.73
CA PRO A 389 -19.10 -25.98 52.00
C PRO A 389 -19.74 -24.58 52.28
N ARG A 390 -20.52 -24.13 51.26
CA ARG A 390 -21.88 -23.49 51.30
C ARG A 390 -22.05 -22.09 51.93
N ALA A 391 -22.99 -21.22 51.54
CA ALA A 391 -23.93 -21.10 50.42
C ALA A 391 -24.77 -19.81 50.62
N ALA A 392 -25.30 -19.24 49.51
CA ALA A 392 -26.62 -18.59 49.33
C ALA A 392 -26.48 -17.54 48.20
N GLY A 393 -27.25 -17.48 47.10
CA GLY A 393 -28.50 -18.10 46.67
C GLY A 393 -29.36 -17.00 46.00
N GLY A 394 -29.32 -16.81 44.67
CA GLY A 394 -30.40 -17.16 43.70
C GLY A 394 -31.08 -15.89 43.11
N PRO A 395 -31.99 -15.96 42.09
CA PRO A 395 -32.40 -17.09 41.23
C PRO A 395 -32.61 -16.77 39.71
N GLY A 396 -32.77 -17.83 38.89
CA GLY A 396 -33.46 -17.87 37.57
C GLY A 396 -32.55 -17.81 36.32
N GLY A 397 -32.58 -18.69 35.30
CA GLY A 397 -33.39 -19.85 34.94
C GLY A 397 -32.80 -20.50 33.66
N SER A 398 -32.86 -21.83 33.60
CA SER A 398 -32.53 -22.82 32.54
C SER A 398 -32.14 -22.41 31.11
N ALA A 399 -31.03 -22.98 30.61
CA ALA A 399 -30.90 -23.57 29.26
C ALA A 399 -29.70 -24.56 29.19
N SER A 400 -29.90 -25.79 29.67
CA SER A 400 -28.98 -26.91 29.44
C SER A 400 -29.22 -27.48 28.04
N GLY A 401 -28.28 -27.27 27.13
CA GLY A 401 -28.28 -27.88 25.80
C GLY A 401 -26.87 -28.30 25.34
N PRO A 402 -26.77 -29.15 24.30
CA PRO A 402 -25.50 -29.70 23.74
C PRO A 402 -24.48 -28.64 23.30
N GLN A 403 -24.89 -27.37 23.25
CA GLN A 403 -24.06 -26.23 22.89
C GLN A 403 -23.10 -25.78 24.01
N SER A 404 -23.41 -26.08 25.27
CA SER A 404 -22.55 -25.75 26.42
C SER A 404 -21.29 -26.63 26.50
N ASP A 405 -21.39 -27.91 26.13
CA ASP A 405 -20.26 -28.82 26.03
C ASP A 405 -19.35 -28.50 24.82
N TRP A 406 -19.96 -28.08 23.70
CA TRP A 406 -19.23 -27.67 22.49
C TRP A 406 -18.34 -26.44 22.72
N THR A 407 -18.84 -25.46 23.48
CA THR A 407 -18.08 -24.25 23.78
C THR A 407 -16.89 -24.50 24.70
N GLY A 408 -17.06 -25.39 25.68
CA GLY A 408 -15.95 -25.84 26.52
C GLY A 408 -14.88 -26.63 25.74
N LEU A 409 -15.30 -27.45 24.77
CA LEU A 409 -14.38 -28.21 23.92
C LEU A 409 -13.55 -27.28 23.00
N LEU A 410 -14.18 -26.30 22.37
CA LEU A 410 -13.49 -25.33 21.51
C LEU A 410 -12.49 -24.45 22.26
N ALA A 411 -12.71 -24.19 23.56
CA ALA A 411 -11.76 -23.43 24.38
C ALA A 411 -10.51 -24.25 24.76
N ARG A 412 -10.62 -25.58 24.82
CA ARG A 412 -9.49 -26.50 25.07
C ARG A 412 -8.65 -26.76 23.83
N LEU A 413 -9.29 -26.77 22.66
CA LEU A 413 -8.61 -26.88 21.38
C LEU A 413 -7.88 -25.56 21.08
N GLU A 414 -6.53 -25.55 21.09
CA GLU A 414 -5.71 -24.39 20.69
C GLU A 414 -5.77 -24.10 19.18
N LEU A 415 -6.97 -23.92 18.63
CA LEU A 415 -7.19 -23.68 17.21
C LEU A 415 -6.66 -22.28 16.81
N ARG A 416 -5.94 -22.19 15.69
CA ARG A 416 -5.39 -20.94 15.15
C ARG A 416 -5.91 -20.65 13.73
N GLY A 417 -6.04 -19.37 13.40
CA GLY A 417 -6.38 -18.88 12.06
C GLY A 417 -7.76 -19.34 11.57
N ALA A 418 -7.86 -19.68 10.29
CA ALA A 418 -9.12 -20.03 9.62
C ALA A 418 -9.86 -21.23 10.22
N VAL A 419 -9.16 -22.17 10.88
CA VAL A 419 -9.79 -23.31 11.56
C VAL A 419 -10.56 -22.86 12.80
N ARG A 420 -10.04 -21.86 13.53
CA ARG A 420 -10.74 -21.25 14.66
C ARG A 420 -11.98 -20.48 14.21
N GLN A 421 -11.90 -19.79 13.07
CA GLN A 421 -13.05 -19.08 12.51
C GLN A 421 -14.16 -20.04 12.08
N LEU A 422 -13.82 -21.13 11.39
CA LEU A 422 -14.77 -22.20 11.05
C LEU A 422 -15.44 -22.79 12.29
N ALA A 423 -14.65 -23.06 13.34
CA ALA A 423 -15.16 -23.61 14.59
C ALA A 423 -16.05 -22.62 15.37
N ALA A 424 -15.64 -21.34 15.46
CA ALA A 424 -16.36 -20.28 16.17
C ALA A 424 -17.68 -19.87 15.50
N ASN A 425 -17.78 -20.04 14.18
CA ASN A 425 -18.98 -19.81 13.37
C ASN A 425 -19.84 -21.08 13.21
N SER A 426 -19.47 -22.20 13.85
CA SER A 426 -20.23 -23.46 13.80
C SER A 426 -21.00 -23.74 15.08
N LEU A 427 -22.23 -24.23 14.94
CA LEU A 427 -23.11 -24.59 16.05
C LEU A 427 -23.31 -26.11 16.09
N CYS A 428 -23.09 -26.74 17.25
CA CYS A 428 -23.32 -28.18 17.41
C CYS A 428 -24.82 -28.48 17.55
N VAL A 429 -25.38 -29.22 16.59
CA VAL A 429 -26.80 -29.61 16.56
C VAL A 429 -27.01 -30.96 17.23
N ARG A 430 -26.09 -31.91 17.02
CA ARG A 430 -26.17 -33.26 17.59
C ARG A 430 -24.76 -33.83 17.81
N HIS A 431 -24.60 -34.56 18.92
CA HIS A 431 -23.41 -35.30 19.27
C HIS A 431 -23.81 -36.72 19.66
N GLU A 432 -23.34 -37.73 18.93
CA GLU A 432 -23.52 -39.14 19.25
C GLU A 432 -22.18 -39.85 19.13
N ASP A 433 -21.60 -40.25 20.27
CA ASP A 433 -20.33 -40.98 20.44
C ASP A 433 -19.16 -40.55 19.53
N ASP A 434 -19.16 -40.95 18.26
CA ASP A 434 -18.11 -40.68 17.28
C ASP A 434 -18.58 -39.79 16.10
N GLU A 435 -19.80 -39.25 16.12
CA GLU A 435 -20.36 -38.39 15.06
C GLU A 435 -20.88 -37.04 15.59
N TRP A 436 -20.37 -35.95 15.01
CA TRP A 436 -20.75 -34.58 15.29
C TRP A 436 -21.48 -33.97 14.09
N GLU A 437 -22.67 -33.43 14.33
CA GLU A 437 -23.41 -32.67 13.33
C GLU A 437 -23.35 -31.17 13.65
N LEU A 438 -22.71 -30.40 12.77
CA LEU A 438 -22.49 -28.96 12.91
C LEU A 438 -23.31 -28.17 11.90
N LEU A 439 -23.91 -27.07 12.34
CA LEU A 439 -24.64 -26.12 11.52
C LEU A 439 -23.79 -24.89 11.23
N LEU A 440 -23.77 -24.46 9.98
CA LEU A 440 -23.14 -23.22 9.49
C LEU A 440 -24.19 -22.32 8.84
N ASP A 441 -23.99 -21.01 8.98
CA ASP A 441 -24.85 -20.00 8.37
C ASP A 441 -24.53 -19.95 6.86
N PRO A 442 -25.51 -19.75 5.98
CA PRO A 442 -25.27 -19.53 4.55
C PRO A 442 -24.20 -18.47 4.23
N GLU A 443 -24.06 -17.43 5.05
CA GLU A 443 -23.03 -16.39 4.85
C GLU A 443 -21.60 -16.91 5.09
N ASP A 444 -21.45 -17.86 6.00
CA ASP A 444 -20.18 -18.49 6.39
C ASP A 444 -19.87 -19.77 5.60
N ALA A 445 -20.73 -20.15 4.64
CA ALA A 445 -20.57 -21.37 3.85
C ALA A 445 -19.23 -21.41 3.07
N HIS A 446 -18.67 -20.24 2.72
CA HIS A 446 -17.37 -20.12 2.05
C HIS A 446 -16.18 -20.58 2.92
N LEU A 447 -16.36 -20.62 4.25
CA LEU A 447 -15.35 -21.13 5.19
C LEU A 447 -15.31 -22.67 5.20
N LEU A 448 -16.36 -23.34 4.70
CA LEU A 448 -16.45 -24.80 4.63
C LEU A 448 -15.69 -25.35 3.42
N THR A 449 -14.37 -25.38 3.52
CA THR A 449 -13.51 -26.07 2.53
C THR A 449 -13.13 -27.46 3.03
N GLU A 450 -12.96 -28.43 2.12
CA GLU A 450 -12.52 -29.80 2.46
C GLU A 450 -11.18 -29.82 3.22
N GLN A 451 -10.29 -28.87 2.95
CA GLN A 451 -9.01 -28.73 3.65
C GLN A 451 -9.20 -28.25 5.10
N LEU A 452 -10.07 -27.26 5.35
CA LEU A 452 -10.35 -26.78 6.70
C LEU A 452 -11.14 -27.81 7.51
N ARG A 453 -12.08 -28.50 6.87
CA ARG A 453 -12.82 -29.64 7.46
C ARG A 453 -11.87 -30.74 7.94
N ARG A 454 -10.91 -31.16 7.11
CA ARG A 454 -9.91 -32.19 7.49
C ARG A 454 -9.02 -31.73 8.64
N ARG A 455 -8.55 -30.48 8.62
CA ARG A 455 -7.72 -29.92 9.69
C ARG A 455 -8.49 -29.80 11.02
N PHE A 456 -9.76 -29.45 10.95
CA PHE A 456 -10.62 -29.40 12.13
C PHE A 456 -10.92 -30.79 12.68
N LEU A 457 -11.19 -31.77 11.80
CA LEU A 457 -11.37 -33.17 12.19
C LEU A 457 -10.13 -33.70 12.92
N HIS A 458 -8.93 -33.49 12.35
CA HIS A 458 -7.68 -33.92 12.94
C HIS A 458 -7.43 -33.28 14.32
N ALA A 459 -7.84 -32.02 14.52
CA ALA A 459 -7.72 -31.36 15.82
C ALA A 459 -8.67 -31.99 16.87
N LEU A 460 -9.88 -32.40 16.46
CA LEU A 460 -10.84 -33.07 17.32
C LEU A 460 -10.41 -34.50 17.68
N GLU A 461 -9.89 -35.27 16.71
CA GLU A 461 -9.37 -36.62 16.94
C GLU A 461 -8.14 -36.64 17.85
N ALA A 462 -7.27 -35.62 17.73
CA ALA A 462 -6.09 -35.48 18.59
C ALA A 462 -6.46 -35.26 20.07
N GLU A 463 -7.58 -34.57 20.34
CA GLU A 463 -8.06 -34.30 21.70
C GLU A 463 -8.91 -35.45 22.26
N SER A 464 -9.73 -36.10 21.42
CA SER A 464 -10.64 -37.18 21.86
C SER A 464 -9.96 -38.56 21.92
N GLY A 465 -8.84 -38.74 21.21
CA GLY A 465 -8.11 -40.01 21.13
C GLY A 465 -8.89 -41.11 20.38
N ARG A 466 -9.98 -40.77 19.68
CA ARG A 466 -10.84 -41.68 18.91
C ARG A 466 -11.11 -41.12 17.51
N PRO A 467 -11.30 -41.98 16.49
CA PRO A 467 -11.66 -41.53 15.15
C PRO A 467 -13.07 -40.92 15.16
N MET A 468 -13.22 -39.71 14.61
CA MET A 468 -14.50 -38.98 14.64
C MET A 468 -15.05 -38.75 13.22
N ARG A 469 -16.34 -38.43 13.12
CA ARG A 469 -17.00 -38.02 11.88
C ARG A 469 -17.68 -36.68 12.05
N LEU A 470 -17.35 -35.73 11.17
CA LEU A 470 -17.98 -34.41 11.12
C LEU A 470 -18.94 -34.32 9.93
N LYS A 471 -20.22 -34.10 10.20
CA LYS A 471 -21.23 -33.72 9.21
C LYS A 471 -21.56 -32.24 9.35
N TYR A 472 -21.55 -31.52 8.24
CA TYR A 472 -21.93 -30.10 8.20
C TYR A 472 -23.27 -29.94 7.49
N ARG A 473 -24.18 -29.19 8.10
CA ARG A 473 -25.45 -28.76 7.51
C ARG A 473 -25.42 -27.23 7.38
N ILE A 474 -25.90 -26.71 6.26
CA ILE A 474 -26.04 -25.25 6.06
C ILE A 474 -27.52 -24.92 6.26
N GLY A 475 -27.81 -23.97 7.16
CA GLY A 475 -29.20 -23.61 7.47
C GLY A 475 -29.32 -22.41 8.40
N LYS A 476 -30.52 -21.85 8.52
CA LYS A 476 -30.80 -20.75 9.46
C LYS A 476 -30.53 -21.21 10.90
N MET A 477 -29.74 -20.42 11.62
CA MET A 477 -29.39 -20.71 13.00
C MET A 477 -30.42 -20.15 13.98
N ASP A 478 -31.03 -21.03 14.80
CA ASP A 478 -31.94 -20.65 15.89
C ASP A 478 -31.21 -20.47 17.25
N GLY A 479 -29.86 -20.53 17.27
CA GLY A 479 -29.03 -20.39 18.48
C GLY A 479 -27.83 -19.45 18.32
N GLU A 480 -27.33 -18.91 19.44
CA GLU A 480 -26.25 -17.90 19.47
C GLU A 480 -24.87 -18.56 19.31
N THR A 481 -24.16 -18.27 18.21
CA THR A 481 -22.78 -18.75 17.98
C THR A 481 -21.76 -18.02 18.87
N MET A 482 -20.59 -18.62 19.09
CA MET A 482 -19.50 -17.99 19.85
C MET A 482 -19.05 -16.66 19.27
N ALA A 483 -19.03 -16.52 17.94
CA ALA A 483 -18.71 -15.27 17.27
C ALA A 483 -19.78 -14.18 17.49
N ARG A 484 -21.07 -14.54 17.50
CA ARG A 484 -22.15 -13.58 17.81
C ARG A 484 -22.14 -13.17 19.28
N ARG A 485 -21.83 -14.10 20.19
CA ARG A 485 -21.70 -13.82 21.63
C ARG A 485 -20.49 -12.94 21.96
N SER A 486 -19.33 -13.20 21.36
CA SER A 486 -18.13 -12.38 21.55
C SER A 486 -18.26 -11.00 20.90
N ALA A 487 -18.89 -10.90 19.73
CA ALA A 487 -19.20 -9.63 19.08
C ALA A 487 -20.14 -8.77 19.94
N ARG A 488 -21.18 -9.36 20.52
CA ARG A 488 -22.09 -8.66 21.45
C ARG A 488 -21.38 -8.19 22.71
N GLN A 489 -20.57 -9.04 23.34
CA GLN A 489 -19.80 -8.63 24.53
C GLN A 489 -18.76 -7.54 24.22
N ALA A 490 -18.16 -7.55 23.03
CA ALA A 490 -17.26 -6.51 22.58
C ALA A 490 -18.01 -5.17 22.34
N ASP A 491 -19.19 -5.23 21.74
CA ASP A 491 -20.05 -4.05 21.52
C ASP A 491 -20.58 -3.47 22.84
N GLU A 492 -21.03 -4.32 23.77
CA GLU A 492 -21.45 -3.92 25.12
C GLU A 492 -20.29 -3.23 25.89
N ARG A 493 -19.06 -3.74 25.77
CA ARG A 493 -17.86 -3.11 26.38
C ARG A 493 -17.51 -1.77 25.75
N LEU A 494 -17.62 -1.65 24.42
CA LEU A 494 -17.35 -0.40 23.71
C LEU A 494 -18.39 0.66 24.06
N GLN A 495 -19.67 0.28 24.15
CA GLN A 495 -20.75 1.17 24.57
C GLN A 495 -20.57 1.62 26.03
N ALA A 496 -20.20 0.71 26.93
CA ALA A 496 -19.88 1.07 28.33
C ALA A 496 -18.68 2.03 28.43
N ALA A 497 -17.63 1.83 27.62
CA ALA A 497 -16.47 2.72 27.57
C ALA A 497 -16.80 4.11 26.99
N ARG A 498 -17.72 4.19 26.03
CA ARG A 498 -18.22 5.47 25.50
C ARG A 498 -19.07 6.21 26.54
N ALA A 499 -19.98 5.49 27.21
CA ALA A 499 -20.81 6.04 28.26
C ALA A 499 -19.95 6.58 29.43
N SER A 500 -18.92 5.85 29.86
CA SER A 500 -18.05 6.31 30.95
C SER A 500 -17.27 7.58 30.61
N ILE A 501 -16.82 7.74 29.36
CA ILE A 501 -16.12 8.96 28.91
C ILE A 501 -17.09 10.14 28.80
N ASP A 502 -18.32 9.91 28.36
CA ASP A 502 -19.33 10.98 28.27
C ASP A 502 -19.90 11.38 29.65
N GLU A 503 -19.87 10.46 30.61
CA GLU A 503 -20.28 10.69 32.00
C GLU A 503 -19.17 11.22 32.91
N ASP A 504 -17.92 11.24 32.42
CA ASP A 504 -16.78 11.75 33.19
C ASP A 504 -16.94 13.27 33.49
N PRO A 505 -16.90 13.67 34.77
CA PRO A 505 -17.06 15.07 35.18
C PRO A 505 -16.04 16.02 34.54
N ASN A 506 -14.80 15.57 34.31
CA ASN A 506 -13.76 16.38 33.68
C ASN A 506 -14.01 16.53 32.18
N VAL A 507 -14.49 15.47 31.51
CA VAL A 507 -14.84 15.52 30.08
C VAL A 507 -16.05 16.42 29.85
N ARG A 508 -17.06 16.39 30.73
CA ARG A 508 -18.17 17.35 30.70
C ARG A 508 -17.71 18.78 30.95
N ALA A 509 -16.85 19.01 31.94
CA ALA A 509 -16.28 20.33 32.19
C ALA A 509 -15.49 20.87 30.98
N LEU A 510 -14.75 20.01 30.26
CA LEU A 510 -14.04 20.37 29.04
C LEU A 510 -14.99 20.66 27.86
N LYS A 511 -16.09 19.90 27.72
CA LYS A 511 -17.14 20.15 26.72
C LYS A 511 -17.85 21.48 26.99
N GLU A 512 -18.20 21.77 28.25
CA GLU A 512 -18.92 22.98 28.65
C GLU A 512 -18.05 24.24 28.64
N THR A 513 -16.79 24.15 29.07
CA THR A 513 -15.89 25.31 29.20
C THR A 513 -15.21 25.66 27.87
N PHE A 514 -14.84 24.66 27.07
CA PHE A 514 -14.00 24.85 25.88
C PHE A 514 -14.66 24.42 24.57
N GLY A 515 -15.92 23.94 24.60
CA GLY A 515 -16.60 23.44 23.40
C GLY A 515 -15.93 22.19 22.80
N ALA A 516 -15.17 21.45 23.61
CA ALA A 516 -14.44 20.27 23.17
C ALA A 516 -15.38 19.17 22.67
N ARG A 517 -14.94 18.37 21.70
CA ARG A 517 -15.68 17.20 21.18
C ARG A 517 -14.87 15.94 21.39
N VAL A 518 -15.49 14.91 21.97
CA VAL A 518 -14.89 13.58 22.06
C VAL A 518 -14.94 12.96 20.67
N GLN A 519 -13.81 12.40 20.21
CA GLN A 519 -13.74 11.65 18.96
C GLN A 519 -14.26 10.21 19.23
N PRO A 520 -15.43 9.81 18.70
CA PRO A 520 -16.05 8.53 19.07
C PRO A 520 -15.28 7.30 18.57
N GLU A 521 -14.44 7.49 17.56
CA GLU A 521 -13.60 6.49 16.90
C GLU A 521 -12.33 6.16 17.70
N SER A 522 -11.92 7.03 18.63
CA SER A 522 -10.68 6.86 19.42
C SER A 522 -10.90 6.18 20.77
N VAL A 523 -12.14 5.91 21.15
CA VAL A 523 -12.49 5.28 22.43
C VAL A 523 -12.20 3.78 22.37
N LYS A 524 -11.28 3.31 23.22
CA LYS A 524 -10.95 1.89 23.36
C LYS A 524 -11.33 1.40 24.76
N PRO A 525 -12.03 0.26 24.89
CA PRO A 525 -12.29 -0.34 26.20
C PRO A 525 -10.97 -0.78 26.85
N VAL A 526 -10.84 -0.58 28.16
CA VAL A 526 -9.70 -1.06 28.94
C VAL A 526 -9.82 -2.59 29.08
N ASN A 527 -8.74 -3.31 28.78
CA ASN A 527 -8.70 -4.78 28.71
C ASN A 527 -9.00 -5.47 30.04
#